data_AF-A0A3D1B3J0-F1
#
_entry.id   AF-A0A3D1B3J0-F1
#
_cell.length_a   1.000
_cell.length_b   1.000
_cell.length_c   1.000
_cell.angle_alpha   90.00
_cell.angle_beta   90.00
_cell.angle_gamma   90.00
#
_symmetry.space_group_name_H-M   'P 1'
#
loop_
_entity.id
_entity.type
_entity.pdbx_description
1 polymer ?
#
loop_
_entity_poly.entity_id
_entity_poly.type
_entity_poly.pdbx_seq_one_letter_code
_entity_poly.pdbx_strand_id
1 'polypeptide(L)'
;MPVFHLNEMPKNKRIQMIGEFYDTIAYLKDRNEVRFFFKSLLSADEIATLMRRIEIAVLLSAKFTYDEIAVLMGVGKSKITNVQKNLLQDDSGYKIIIKRLIEDRKKRLKKIKKDNIRSISPLEAVKRKYPGYFLLENLLDVALEKLETNEKELEKEALLFTPSACLNRKK
;
A
#
# COMPACT_ATOMS: atom_id res chain seq x y z
N MET A 1 -5.66 -6.61 36.96
CA MET A 1 -6.62 -5.75 36.23
C MET A 1 -7.61 -6.64 35.50
N PRO A 2 -8.90 -6.30 35.48
CA PRO A 2 -9.88 -7.06 34.69
C PRO A 2 -9.51 -6.97 33.20
N VAL A 3 -9.51 -8.10 32.51
CA VAL A 3 -9.24 -8.17 31.06
C VAL A 3 -10.58 -8.10 30.33
N PHE A 4 -10.71 -7.18 29.39
CA PHE A 4 -11.92 -7.05 28.59
C PHE A 4 -11.93 -8.11 27.48
N HIS A 5 -12.94 -8.98 27.47
CA HIS A 5 -13.15 -9.97 26.42
C HIS A 5 -14.41 -9.65 25.62
N LEU A 6 -14.24 -9.30 24.35
CA LEU A 6 -15.32 -8.96 23.43
C LEU A 6 -16.39 -10.08 23.34
N ASN A 7 -15.96 -11.33 23.48
CA ASN A 7 -16.82 -12.51 23.37
C ASN A 7 -17.76 -12.72 24.57
N GLU A 8 -17.47 -12.12 25.72
CA GLU A 8 -18.28 -12.23 26.94
C GLU A 8 -19.51 -11.30 26.92
N MET A 9 -19.53 -10.30 26.02
CA MET A 9 -20.66 -9.37 25.91
C MET A 9 -21.84 -9.94 25.10
N PRO A 10 -23.08 -9.49 25.37
CA PRO A 10 -24.25 -9.79 24.55
C PRO A 10 -24.02 -9.45 23.08
N LYS A 11 -24.46 -10.33 22.17
CA LYS A 11 -24.26 -10.19 20.72
C LYS A 11 -24.71 -8.82 20.19
N ASN A 12 -25.86 -8.33 20.62
CA ASN A 12 -26.42 -7.05 20.15
C ASN A 12 -25.52 -5.86 20.53
N LYS A 13 -25.05 -5.81 21.79
CA LYS A 13 -24.14 -4.76 22.26
C LYS A 13 -22.79 -4.82 21.55
N ARG A 14 -22.30 -6.02 21.27
CA ARG A 14 -21.06 -6.21 20.50
C ARG A 14 -21.17 -5.66 19.08
N ILE A 15 -22.26 -6.00 18.38
CA ILE A 15 -22.52 -5.51 17.02
C ILE A 15 -22.61 -3.98 17.01
N GLN A 16 -23.35 -3.41 17.97
CA GLN A 16 -23.46 -1.96 18.10
C GLN A 16 -22.09 -1.30 18.32
N MET A 17 -21.31 -1.78 19.29
CA MET A 17 -20.01 -1.21 19.62
C MET A 17 -19.01 -1.28 18.44
N ILE A 18 -19.03 -2.39 17.69
CA ILE A 18 -18.18 -2.54 16.50
C ILE A 18 -18.67 -1.62 15.37
N GLY A 19 -19.99 -1.48 15.18
CA GLY A 19 -20.58 -0.58 14.19
C GLY A 19 -20.18 0.87 14.44
N GLU A 20 -20.34 1.36 15.67
CA GLU A 20 -19.95 2.73 16.06
C GLU A 20 -18.47 3.01 15.82
N PHE A 21 -17.60 2.00 16.04
CA PHE A 21 -16.18 2.11 15.71
C PHE A 21 -15.93 2.28 14.21
N TYR A 22 -16.65 1.54 13.35
CA TYR A 22 -16.55 1.70 11.91
C TYR A 22 -17.04 3.06 11.43
N ASP A 23 -18.16 3.54 11.98
CA ASP A 23 -18.69 4.87 11.67
C ASP A 23 -17.68 5.97 12.06
N THR A 24 -17.05 5.82 13.24
CA THR A 24 -16.00 6.75 13.70
C THR A 24 -14.85 6.86 12.70
N ILE A 25 -14.38 5.73 12.16
CA ILE A 25 -13.34 5.73 11.12
C ILE A 25 -13.85 6.37 9.82
N ALA A 26 -15.10 6.11 9.44
CA ALA A 26 -15.70 6.64 8.22
C ALA A 26 -15.89 8.17 8.23
N TYR A 27 -15.99 8.80 9.41
CA TYR A 27 -16.10 10.25 9.53
C TYR A 27 -14.78 11.01 9.27
N LEU A 28 -13.64 10.33 9.23
CA LEU A 28 -12.33 10.96 8.96
C LEU A 28 -12.21 11.35 7.49
N LYS A 29 -11.95 12.63 7.20
CA LYS A 29 -11.95 13.17 5.84
C LYS A 29 -10.55 13.31 5.26
N ASP A 30 -9.60 13.73 6.09
CA ASP A 30 -8.26 14.08 5.64
C ASP A 30 -7.16 13.20 6.26
N ARG A 31 -6.04 13.06 5.55
CA ARG A 31 -4.87 12.31 6.04
C ARG A 31 -4.36 12.83 7.38
N ASN A 32 -4.46 14.14 7.63
CA ASN A 32 -4.04 14.74 8.88
C ASN A 32 -4.95 14.33 10.05
N GLU A 33 -6.28 14.32 9.84
CA GLU A 33 -7.24 13.85 10.83
C GLU A 33 -6.99 12.38 11.18
N VAL A 34 -6.80 11.54 10.15
CA VAL A 34 -6.43 10.13 10.33
C VAL A 34 -5.16 9.98 11.16
N ARG A 35 -4.11 10.76 10.86
CA ARG A 35 -2.85 10.74 11.60
C ARG A 35 -3.04 11.12 13.07
N PHE A 36 -3.79 12.19 13.36
CA PHE A 36 -4.01 12.63 14.74
C PHE A 36 -4.85 11.63 15.51
N PHE A 37 -5.93 11.12 14.91
CA PHE A 37 -6.81 10.13 15.52
C PHE A 37 -6.05 8.86 15.91
N PHE A 38 -5.32 8.23 14.98
CA PHE A 38 -4.60 6.99 15.27
C PHE A 38 -3.42 7.19 16.22
N LYS A 39 -2.77 8.36 16.22
CA LYS A 39 -1.71 8.68 17.19
C LYS A 39 -2.25 8.78 18.62
N SER A 40 -3.50 9.23 18.78
CA SER A 40 -4.16 9.30 20.09
C SER A 40 -4.78 7.97 20.51
N LEU A 41 -5.28 7.18 19.56
CA LEU A 41 -5.96 5.91 19.84
C LEU A 41 -4.99 4.76 20.13
N LEU A 42 -3.85 4.72 19.44
CA LEU A 42 -2.93 3.58 19.44
C LEU A 42 -1.54 3.98 19.91
N SER A 43 -0.87 3.05 20.57
CA SER A 43 0.56 3.13 20.85
C SER A 43 1.41 2.98 19.58
N ALA A 44 2.67 3.41 19.64
CA ALA A 44 3.61 3.28 18.52
C ALA A 44 3.80 1.81 18.09
N ASP A 45 3.85 0.88 19.05
CA ASP A 45 4.03 -0.55 18.78
C ASP A 45 2.79 -1.19 18.13
N GLU A 46 1.60 -0.74 18.49
CA GLU A 46 0.34 -1.17 17.86
C GLU A 46 0.26 -0.67 16.42
N ILE A 47 0.59 0.61 16.17
CA ILE A 47 0.67 1.16 14.82
C ILE A 47 1.66 0.36 13.97
N ALA A 48 2.87 0.10 14.49
CA ALA A 48 3.87 -0.71 13.80
C ALA A 48 3.38 -2.14 13.53
N THR A 49 2.57 -2.71 14.41
CA THR A 49 1.99 -4.04 14.24
C THR A 49 0.89 -4.05 13.17
N LEU A 50 0.01 -3.05 13.14
CA LEU A 50 -1.01 -2.90 12.09
C LEU A 50 -0.37 -2.67 10.72
N MET A 51 0.64 -1.79 10.66
CA MET A 51 1.40 -1.51 9.45
C MET A 51 2.05 -2.79 8.87
N ARG A 52 2.77 -3.55 9.71
CA ARG A 52 3.39 -4.83 9.29
C ARG A 52 2.36 -5.83 8.75
N ARG A 53 1.16 -5.88 9.33
CA ARG A 53 0.09 -6.77 8.82
C ARG A 53 -0.35 -6.39 7.41
N ILE A 54 -0.46 -5.09 7.12
CA ILE A 54 -0.79 -4.61 5.77
C ILE A 54 0.32 -4.98 4.80
N GLU A 55 1.58 -4.76 5.18
CA GLU A 55 2.75 -5.08 4.35
C GLU A 55 2.88 -6.58 4.07
N ILE A 56 2.67 -7.43 5.07
CA ILE A 56 2.61 -8.89 4.87
C ILE A 56 1.51 -9.25 3.86
N ALA A 57 0.32 -8.64 3.96
CA ALA A 57 -0.76 -8.91 3.02
C ALA A 57 -0.42 -8.48 1.58
N VAL A 58 0.32 -7.36 1.43
CA VAL A 58 0.85 -6.90 0.13
C VAL A 58 1.86 -7.91 -0.42
N LEU A 59 2.81 -8.39 0.39
CA LEU A 59 3.81 -9.37 -0.03
C LEU A 59 3.20 -10.73 -0.39
N LEU A 60 2.20 -11.19 0.37
CA LEU A 60 1.46 -12.41 0.06
C LEU A 60 0.70 -12.28 -1.27
N SER A 61 0.11 -11.11 -1.52
CA SER A 61 -0.54 -10.81 -2.80
C SER A 61 0.46 -10.79 -3.96
N ALA A 62 1.70 -10.41 -3.69
CA ALA A 62 2.83 -10.43 -4.61
C ALA A 62 3.48 -11.81 -4.80
N LYS A 63 2.89 -12.88 -4.23
CA LYS A 63 3.36 -14.28 -4.34
C LYS A 63 4.71 -14.57 -3.69
N PHE A 64 5.13 -13.77 -2.70
CA PHE A 64 6.29 -14.10 -1.88
C PHE A 64 5.99 -15.33 -1.01
N THR A 65 7.01 -16.16 -0.82
CA THR A 65 6.93 -17.33 0.06
C THR A 65 6.95 -16.92 1.53
N TYR A 66 6.49 -17.80 2.41
CA TYR A 66 6.43 -17.50 3.85
C TYR A 66 7.82 -17.30 4.45
N ASP A 67 8.83 -18.00 3.92
CA ASP A 67 10.21 -17.88 4.36
C ASP A 67 10.82 -16.54 3.95
N GLU A 68 10.60 -16.11 2.70
CA GLU A 68 11.03 -14.79 2.24
C GLU A 68 10.41 -13.68 3.09
N ILE A 69 9.11 -13.74 3.35
CA ILE A 69 8.41 -12.74 4.17
C ILE A 69 8.93 -12.73 5.61
N ALA A 70 9.18 -13.91 6.18
CA ALA A 70 9.72 -14.01 7.54
C ALA A 70 11.10 -13.36 7.66
N VAL A 71 11.97 -13.58 6.68
CA VAL A 71 13.31 -12.97 6.62
C VAL A 71 13.23 -11.47 6.38
N LEU A 72 12.43 -11.04 5.40
CA LEU A 72 12.28 -9.63 5.03
C LEU A 72 11.70 -8.79 6.17
N MET A 73 10.69 -9.30 6.87
CA MET A 73 9.94 -8.52 7.86
C MET A 73 10.36 -8.79 9.31
N GLY A 74 11.20 -9.81 9.54
CA GLY A 74 11.58 -10.25 10.89
C GLY A 74 10.38 -10.69 11.74
N VAL A 75 9.37 -11.32 11.12
CA VAL A 75 8.14 -11.75 11.78
C VAL A 75 8.03 -13.27 11.80
N GLY A 76 7.45 -13.83 12.87
CA GLY A 76 7.18 -15.26 12.95
C GLY A 76 6.16 -15.75 11.92
N LYS A 77 6.34 -16.99 11.42
CA LYS A 77 5.45 -17.64 10.45
C LYS A 77 3.99 -17.70 10.88
N SER A 78 3.72 -17.76 12.19
CA SER A 78 2.37 -17.72 12.75
C SER A 78 1.63 -16.41 12.42
N LYS A 79 2.32 -15.27 12.48
CA LYS A 79 1.77 -13.95 12.10
C LYS A 79 1.42 -13.91 10.62
N ILE A 80 2.30 -14.43 9.77
CA ILE A 80 2.09 -14.52 8.31
C ILE A 80 0.87 -15.39 8.02
N THR A 81 0.78 -16.55 8.66
CA THR A 81 -0.35 -17.48 8.50
C THR A 81 -1.68 -16.83 8.89
N ASN A 82 -1.72 -16.06 9.98
CA ASN A 82 -2.93 -15.34 10.39
C ASN A 82 -3.33 -14.25 9.39
N VAL A 83 -2.36 -13.51 8.84
CA VAL A 83 -2.64 -12.52 7.79
C VAL A 83 -3.15 -13.21 6.52
N GLN A 84 -2.54 -14.32 6.11
CA GLN A 84 -3.02 -15.09 4.95
C GLN A 84 -4.46 -15.56 5.13
N LYS A 85 -4.82 -16.09 6.31
CA LYS A 85 -6.20 -16.51 6.60
C LYS A 85 -7.18 -15.35 6.38
N ASN A 86 -6.89 -14.17 6.93
CA ASN A 86 -7.73 -12.99 6.76
C ASN A 86 -7.72 -12.43 5.32
N LEU A 87 -6.64 -12.63 4.57
CA LEU A 87 -6.53 -12.24 3.16
C LEU A 87 -7.37 -13.14 2.26
N LEU A 88 -7.45 -14.45 2.58
CA LEU A 88 -8.19 -15.42 1.78
C LEU A 88 -9.71 -15.33 1.96
N GLN A 89 -10.19 -14.75 3.06
CA GLN A 89 -11.62 -14.52 3.29
C GLN A 89 -12.28 -13.79 2.11
N ASP A 90 -13.52 -14.14 1.80
CA ASP A 90 -14.27 -13.58 0.68
C ASP A 90 -14.46 -12.07 0.85
N ASP A 91 -14.90 -11.64 2.04
CA ASP A 91 -15.09 -10.23 2.42
C ASP A 91 -13.81 -9.57 2.97
N SER A 92 -12.66 -9.90 2.38
CA SER A 92 -11.38 -9.38 2.89
C SER A 92 -11.16 -7.92 2.49
N GLY A 93 -11.22 -7.02 3.48
CA GLY A 93 -10.82 -5.62 3.32
C GLY A 93 -9.38 -5.43 2.85
N TYR A 94 -8.49 -6.42 3.04
CA TYR A 94 -7.13 -6.37 2.52
C TYR A 94 -7.11 -6.30 1.00
N LYS A 95 -7.93 -7.09 0.30
CA LYS A 95 -7.98 -7.09 -1.18
C LYS A 95 -8.31 -5.70 -1.73
N ILE A 96 -9.25 -5.01 -1.10
CA ILE A 96 -9.69 -3.65 -1.47
C ILE A 96 -8.54 -2.64 -1.31
N ILE A 97 -7.90 -2.63 -0.14
CA ILE A 97 -6.84 -1.67 0.19
C ILE A 97 -5.60 -1.92 -0.66
N ILE A 98 -5.20 -3.18 -0.84
CA ILE A 98 -4.02 -3.56 -1.64
C ILE A 98 -4.18 -3.10 -3.08
N LYS A 99 -5.35 -3.33 -3.69
CA LYS A 99 -5.63 -2.88 -5.06
C LYS A 99 -5.44 -1.35 -5.19
N ARG A 100 -6.07 -0.58 -4.30
CA ARG A 100 -5.95 0.89 -4.28
C ARG A 100 -4.50 1.35 -4.08
N LEU A 101 -3.78 0.71 -3.16
CA LEU A 101 -2.38 1.02 -2.87
C LEU A 101 -1.47 0.77 -4.09
N ILE A 102 -1.67 -0.34 -4.79
CA ILE A 102 -0.91 -0.67 -6.00
C ILE A 102 -1.18 0.37 -7.08
N GLU A 103 -2.44 0.72 -7.34
CA GLU A 103 -2.81 1.74 -8.33
C GLU A 103 -2.13 3.09 -8.05
N ASP A 104 -2.15 3.54 -6.79
CA ASP A 104 -1.50 4.79 -6.40
C ASP A 104 0.03 4.73 -6.54
N ARG A 105 0.64 3.59 -6.19
CA ARG A 105 2.08 3.37 -6.38
C ARG A 105 2.45 3.36 -7.87
N LYS A 106 1.67 2.71 -8.73
CA LYS A 106 1.85 2.71 -10.20
C LYS A 106 1.80 4.14 -10.75
N LYS A 107 0.80 4.94 -10.35
CA LYS A 107 0.67 6.35 -10.77
C LYS A 107 1.90 7.18 -10.36
N ARG A 108 2.38 6.99 -9.13
CA ARG A 108 3.58 7.67 -8.63
C ARG A 108 4.83 7.29 -9.43
N LEU A 109 5.02 5.99 -9.72
CA LEU A 109 6.15 5.50 -10.51
C LEU A 109 6.12 6.05 -11.95
N LYS A 110 4.95 6.07 -12.61
CA LYS A 110 4.80 6.67 -13.95
C LYS A 110 5.15 8.16 -13.95
N LYS A 111 4.71 8.91 -12.94
CA LYS A 111 5.07 10.32 -12.79
C LYS A 111 6.58 10.51 -12.66
N ILE A 112 7.24 9.71 -11.83
CA ILE A 112 8.70 9.76 -11.64
C ILE A 112 9.44 9.43 -12.95
N LYS A 113 9.04 8.37 -13.66
CA LYS A 113 9.63 8.02 -14.97
C LYS A 113 9.48 9.15 -15.98
N LYS A 114 8.29 9.73 -16.08
CA LYS A 114 8.00 10.87 -16.95
C LYS A 114 8.84 12.10 -16.62
N ASP A 115 8.98 12.43 -15.33
CA ASP A 115 9.78 13.57 -14.89
C ASP A 115 11.29 13.34 -15.15
N ASN A 116 11.79 12.11 -15.03
CA ASN A 116 13.17 11.76 -15.38
C ASN A 116 13.44 11.81 -16.89
N ILE A 117 12.53 11.31 -17.72
CA ILE A 117 12.67 11.38 -19.19
C ILE A 117 12.73 12.84 -19.67
N ARG A 118 11.91 13.70 -19.06
CA ARG A 118 11.88 15.14 -19.29
C ARG A 118 13.17 15.86 -18.85
N SER A 119 13.79 15.45 -17.76
CA SER A 119 15.04 16.07 -17.31
C SER A 119 16.26 15.67 -18.16
N ILE A 120 16.22 14.49 -18.80
CA ILE A 120 17.30 13.96 -19.64
C ILE A 120 17.25 14.47 -21.09
N SER A 121 16.09 14.89 -21.58
CA SER A 121 15.92 15.29 -22.98
C SER A 121 16.51 16.68 -23.28
N PRO A 122 17.53 16.82 -24.14
CA PRO A 122 18.15 18.12 -24.46
C PRO A 122 17.18 19.12 -25.13
N LEU A 123 16.10 18.61 -25.74
CA LEU A 123 15.08 19.39 -26.46
C LEU A 123 13.90 19.85 -25.58
N GLU A 124 13.96 19.62 -24.26
CA GLU A 124 12.86 19.93 -23.32
C GLU A 124 12.46 21.41 -23.34
N ALA A 125 13.44 22.33 -23.44
CA ALA A 125 13.19 23.77 -23.52
C ALA A 125 12.44 24.17 -24.80
N VAL A 126 12.70 23.46 -25.90
CA VAL A 126 12.04 23.67 -27.20
C VAL A 126 10.61 23.13 -27.17
N LYS A 127 10.40 21.94 -26.57
CA LYS A 127 9.07 21.36 -26.34
C LYS A 127 8.15 22.28 -25.52
N ARG A 128 8.70 22.99 -24.53
CA ARG A 128 7.95 23.96 -23.72
C ARG A 128 7.58 25.24 -24.49
N LYS A 129 8.47 25.72 -25.35
CA LYS A 129 8.25 26.96 -26.11
C LYS A 129 7.28 26.76 -27.29
N TYR A 130 7.25 25.55 -27.86
CA TYR A 130 6.46 25.24 -29.06
C TYR A 130 5.69 23.92 -28.93
N PRO A 131 4.68 23.83 -28.05
CA PRO A 131 4.00 22.57 -27.74
C PRO A 131 3.24 21.95 -28.92
N GLY A 132 2.73 22.77 -29.86
CA GLY A 132 1.94 22.29 -31.01
C GLY A 132 2.74 21.49 -32.04
N TYR A 133 4.04 21.72 -32.16
CA TYR A 133 4.90 21.03 -33.14
C TYR A 133 5.28 19.61 -32.70
N PHE A 134 5.17 19.32 -31.41
CA PHE A 134 5.52 18.03 -30.81
C PHE A 134 4.30 17.13 -30.58
N LEU A 135 3.14 17.46 -31.15
CA LEU A 135 1.92 16.66 -31.00
C LEU A 135 2.12 15.20 -31.41
N LEU A 136 2.81 14.95 -32.53
CA LEU A 136 3.13 13.60 -32.98
C LEU A 136 4.10 12.89 -32.04
N GLU A 137 5.14 13.59 -31.58
CA GLU A 137 6.16 13.00 -30.71
C GLU A 137 5.57 12.65 -29.33
N ASN A 138 4.74 13.54 -28.75
CA ASN A 138 4.01 13.28 -27.52
C ASN A 138 3.02 12.11 -27.66
N LEU A 139 2.40 11.95 -28.84
CA LEU A 139 1.51 10.82 -29.13
C LEU A 139 2.31 9.51 -29.24
N LEU A 140 3.50 9.57 -29.85
CA LEU A 140 4.43 8.45 -29.91
C LEU A 140 4.90 8.05 -28.51
N ASP A 141 5.31 9.00 -27.68
CA ASP A 141 5.73 8.76 -26.28
C ASP A 141 4.61 8.06 -25.49
N VAL A 142 3.36 8.51 -25.63
CA VAL A 142 2.20 7.90 -24.95
C VAL A 142 1.89 6.49 -25.50
N ALA A 143 2.06 6.27 -26.80
CA ALA A 143 1.87 4.96 -27.42
C ALA A 143 2.98 3.98 -27.01
N LEU A 144 4.24 4.42 -27.03
CA LEU A 144 5.40 3.68 -26.52
C LEU A 144 5.24 3.37 -25.03
N GLU A 145 4.82 4.33 -24.21
CA GLU A 145 4.59 4.11 -22.77
C GLU A 145 3.51 3.04 -22.51
N LYS A 146 2.47 2.95 -23.36
CA LYS A 146 1.47 1.87 -23.29
C LYS A 146 2.01 0.51 -23.75
N LEU A 147 2.99 0.50 -24.66
CA LEU A 147 3.60 -0.72 -25.20
C LEU A 147 4.75 -1.25 -24.34
N GLU A 148 5.52 -0.36 -23.71
CA GLU A 148 6.67 -0.69 -22.84
C GLU A 148 6.28 -1.04 -21.40
N THR A 149 5.04 -0.75 -20.97
CA THR A 149 4.60 -1.18 -19.66
C THR A 149 4.52 -2.71 -19.59
N ASN A 150 5.62 -3.33 -19.18
CA ASN A 150 5.63 -4.64 -18.53
C ASN A 150 4.82 -4.49 -17.23
N GLU A 151 3.49 -4.58 -17.32
CA GLU A 151 2.58 -4.34 -16.20
C GLU A 151 2.96 -5.19 -14.98
N LYS A 152 3.50 -6.40 -15.23
CA LYS A 152 4.01 -7.33 -14.21
C LYS A 152 5.29 -6.84 -13.50
N GLU A 153 6.18 -6.13 -14.18
CA GLU A 153 7.40 -5.58 -13.56
C GLU A 153 7.07 -4.35 -12.73
N LEU A 154 6.21 -3.47 -13.26
CA LEU A 154 5.75 -2.28 -12.54
C LEU A 154 4.91 -2.65 -11.31
N GLU A 155 4.16 -3.75 -11.38
CA GLU A 155 3.51 -4.36 -10.23
C GLU A 155 4.52 -4.86 -9.20
N LYS A 156 5.54 -5.61 -9.61
CA LYS A 156 6.60 -6.05 -8.69
C LYS A 156 7.33 -4.88 -8.02
N GLU A 157 7.72 -3.85 -8.77
CA GLU A 157 8.33 -2.62 -8.22
C GLU A 157 7.39 -1.90 -7.25
N ALA A 158 6.10 -1.78 -7.61
CA ALA A 158 5.10 -1.18 -6.74
C ALA A 158 4.88 -2.02 -5.46
N LEU A 159 4.94 -3.35 -5.55
CA LEU A 159 4.76 -4.25 -4.41
C LEU A 159 5.98 -4.22 -3.46
N LEU A 160 7.18 -4.02 -4.00
CA LEU A 160 8.44 -3.95 -3.25
C LEU A 160 8.67 -2.65 -2.46
N PHE A 161 7.82 -1.63 -2.63
CA PHE A 161 7.87 -0.43 -1.78
C PHE A 161 7.35 -0.73 -0.36
N THR A 162 8.09 -1.53 0.39
CA THR A 162 7.78 -1.94 1.76
C THR A 162 8.78 -1.27 2.71
N PRO A 163 8.42 -0.15 3.37
CA PRO A 163 9.36 0.63 4.17
C PRO A 163 9.95 -0.13 5.36
N SER A 164 9.22 -1.12 5.90
CA SER A 164 9.65 -1.89 7.06
C SER A 164 10.47 -3.13 6.72
N ALA A 165 10.75 -3.38 5.43
CA ALA A 165 11.70 -4.41 5.04
C ALA A 165 12.99 -4.18 5.82
N CYS A 166 13.48 -5.23 6.48
CA CYS A 166 14.67 -5.21 7.30
C CYS A 166 15.87 -4.91 6.39
N LEU A 167 16.11 -3.63 6.12
CA LEU A 167 17.26 -3.13 5.38
C LEU A 167 18.49 -3.49 6.22
N ASN A 168 19.16 -4.57 5.81
CA ASN A 168 20.48 -4.98 6.28
C ASN A 168 20.70 -4.90 7.80
N ARG A 169 20.24 -5.92 8.53
CA ARG A 169 21.06 -6.39 9.66
C ARG A 169 22.22 -7.21 9.08
N LYS A 170 23.25 -6.50 8.59
CA LYS A 170 24.61 -7.06 8.55
C LYS A 170 24.92 -7.51 9.98
N LYS A 171 25.00 -8.82 10.18
CA LYS A 171 25.82 -9.41 11.23
C LYS A 171 27.14 -9.80 10.59
#